data_AF-A0A9R1SGH8-F1
#
_entry.id   AF-A0A9R1SGH8-F1
#
_cell.length_a   1.000
_cell.length_b   1.000
_cell.length_c   1.000
_cell.angle_alpha   90.00
_cell.angle_beta   90.00
_cell.angle_gamma   90.00
#
_symmetry.space_group_name_H-M   'P 1'
#
loop_
_entity.id
_entity.type
_entity.pdbx_description
1 polymer ?
#
loop_
_entity_poly.entity_id
_entity_poly.type
_entity_poly.pdbx_seq_one_letter_code
_entity_poly.pdbx_strand_id
1 'polypeptide(L)'
;MHKFQNCFICSCLRSSRMQCSAEDLAHHLVAEFRKQWFPSELLQNPDNLNSALQEVSVPVMADDRISLTEEIVQKTRMRGTLTWAPPTFQIIFFVQPTNRRSDVIASQHFLCAGCGTKIEPRYMKKLRYCDYLGRYFCDGCHGGLESVIPGRVLNNWDFARYPVCHFSRQLLDSIWQQPLFKLTSVAKNLYSQAKELQRFRELQEQLVSIKKLLSTCRLSDGVLDEFEQLPAHLIQELHLFSMHDLIRVKKGQLCTIAKALVQSAVTHIDICELCQAKGFICEFCHSEEVIFPFQRDTCTRCQDCRACFHISCFRDESCPKCARLQKRKKLQEDINL
;
A
#
# COMPACT_ATOMS: atom_id res chain seq x y z
N MET A 1 29.72 10.82 41.48
CA MET A 1 29.19 9.62 42.16
C MET A 1 27.77 9.38 41.65
N HIS A 2 27.54 8.18 41.09
CA HIS A 2 26.25 7.53 40.82
C HIS A 2 25.14 8.28 40.06
N LYS A 3 24.98 7.95 38.77
CA LYS A 3 23.85 7.20 38.18
C LYS A 3 23.71 7.56 36.71
N PHE A 4 24.01 6.61 35.82
CA PHE A 4 23.24 6.26 34.62
C PHE A 4 23.93 5.07 33.98
N GLN A 5 23.51 3.88 34.39
CA GLN A 5 23.99 2.60 33.88
C GLN A 5 22.75 1.76 33.57
N ASN A 6 22.73 1.25 32.33
CA ASN A 6 21.84 0.23 31.74
C ASN A 6 20.43 0.65 31.28
N CYS A 7 20.19 0.58 29.96
CA CYS A 7 19.56 -0.60 29.36
C CYS A 7 19.55 -0.53 27.81
N PHE A 8 20.54 -1.13 27.16
CA PHE A 8 20.40 -1.74 25.82
C PHE A 8 21.24 -3.01 25.85
N ILE A 9 20.71 -4.03 26.55
CA ILE A 9 21.28 -5.37 26.54
C ILE A 9 20.65 -6.11 25.37
N CYS A 10 21.49 -6.34 24.37
CA CYS A 10 21.27 -7.24 23.25
C CYS A 10 20.86 -8.63 23.75
N SER A 11 19.67 -9.08 23.37
CA SER A 11 19.10 -10.39 23.69
C SER A 11 19.71 -11.53 22.85
N CYS A 12 21.04 -11.58 22.74
CA CYS A 12 21.78 -12.62 22.03
C CYS A 12 22.64 -13.51 22.95
N LEU A 13 22.20 -13.75 24.19
CA LEU A 13 22.86 -14.69 25.10
C LEU A 13 21.92 -15.83 25.46
N ARG A 14 21.72 -16.75 24.50
CA ARG A 14 21.44 -18.18 24.73
C ARG A 14 21.50 -18.94 23.41
N SER A 15 22.68 -19.49 23.11
CA SER A 15 22.94 -20.78 22.44
C SER A 15 24.24 -20.69 21.63
N SER A 16 24.95 -21.80 21.60
CA SER A 16 26.33 -22.00 21.15
C SER A 16 26.68 -21.43 19.76
N ARG A 17 27.84 -20.74 19.69
CA ARG A 17 28.68 -20.46 18.50
C ARG A 17 27.93 -20.33 17.17
N MET A 18 27.50 -19.12 16.84
CA MET A 18 27.53 -18.66 15.45
C MET A 18 28.38 -17.39 15.40
N GLN A 19 29.46 -17.44 14.62
CA GLN A 19 30.21 -16.26 14.22
C GLN A 19 29.26 -15.42 13.37
N CYS A 20 28.74 -14.32 13.93
CA CYS A 20 28.00 -13.34 13.15
C CYS A 20 29.01 -12.62 12.26
N SER A 21 29.03 -12.94 10.97
CA SER A 21 29.84 -12.20 10.01
C SER A 21 29.38 -10.74 10.00
N ALA A 22 30.28 -9.80 9.68
CA ALA A 22 29.88 -8.42 9.40
C ALA A 22 28.81 -8.36 8.29
N GLU A 23 28.80 -9.35 7.39
CA GLU A 23 27.80 -9.54 6.35
C GLU A 23 26.44 -9.96 6.92
N ASP A 24 26.40 -10.87 7.89
CA ASP A 24 25.16 -11.30 8.56
C ASP A 24 24.54 -10.16 9.35
N LEU A 25 25.37 -9.41 10.08
CA LEU A 25 24.92 -8.21 10.78
C LEU A 25 24.42 -7.14 9.81
N ALA A 26 25.10 -6.93 8.67
CA ALA A 26 24.67 -6.00 7.65
C ALA A 26 23.33 -6.42 7.04
N HIS A 27 23.13 -7.70 6.73
CA HIS A 27 21.85 -8.22 6.25
C HIS A 27 20.74 -8.08 7.27
N HIS A 28 21.04 -8.35 8.55
CA HIS A 28 20.06 -8.20 9.63
C HIS A 28 19.68 -6.74 9.85
N LEU A 29 20.66 -5.83 9.86
CA LEU A 29 20.42 -4.38 9.96
C LEU A 29 19.64 -3.85 8.75
N VAL A 30 19.94 -4.32 7.53
CA VAL A 30 19.17 -3.96 6.32
C VAL A 30 17.75 -4.50 6.38
N ALA A 31 17.55 -5.72 6.89
CA ALA A 31 16.22 -6.31 7.07
C ALA A 31 15.40 -5.53 8.12
N GLU A 32 16.02 -5.14 9.23
CA GLU A 32 15.36 -4.39 10.31
C GLU A 32 15.11 -2.94 9.92
N PHE A 33 16.05 -2.32 9.20
CA PHE A 33 15.89 -1.01 8.59
C PHE A 33 14.76 -1.00 7.57
N ARG A 34 14.61 -2.05 6.75
CA ARG A 34 13.47 -2.19 5.83
C ARG A 34 12.15 -2.25 6.60
N LYS A 35 12.08 -2.94 7.74
CA LYS A 35 10.85 -3.01 8.56
C LYS A 35 10.50 -1.66 9.21
N GLN A 36 11.49 -0.91 9.69
CA GLN A 36 11.27 0.41 10.32
C GLN A 36 11.03 1.55 9.33
N TRP A 37 11.47 1.44 8.07
CA TRP A 37 11.32 2.50 7.05
C TRP A 37 10.02 2.40 6.24
N PHE A 38 9.16 1.42 6.53
CA PHE A 38 7.75 1.42 6.13
C PHE A 38 6.81 1.82 7.29
N PRO A 39 6.99 2.96 8.00
CA PRO A 39 5.88 3.45 8.80
C PRO A 39 4.81 3.96 7.85
N SER A 40 3.58 3.52 8.07
CA SER A 40 2.34 4.04 7.48
C SER A 40 2.15 5.57 7.64
N GLU A 41 3.08 6.27 8.30
CA GLU A 41 2.97 7.67 8.71
C GLU A 41 3.66 8.69 7.77
N LEU A 42 4.45 8.26 6.78
CA LEU A 42 4.95 9.19 5.74
C LEU A 42 3.89 9.55 4.67
N LEU A 43 2.63 9.14 4.87
CA LEU A 43 1.50 9.34 3.96
C LEU A 43 0.89 10.76 3.99
N GLN A 44 1.46 11.71 4.72
CA GLN A 44 0.83 13.03 4.94
C GLN A 44 1.85 14.18 5.00
N ASN A 45 2.46 14.54 3.87
CA ASN A 45 2.69 15.94 3.44
C ASN A 45 3.82 16.05 2.39
N PRO A 46 3.57 16.68 1.23
CA PRO A 46 4.60 16.92 0.22
C PRO A 46 5.60 18.02 0.61
N ASP A 47 5.28 18.89 1.57
CA ASP A 47 6.14 20.03 1.95
C ASP A 47 7.27 19.68 2.93
N ASN A 48 7.25 18.50 3.56
CA ASN A 48 8.28 18.11 4.53
C ASN A 48 9.52 17.42 3.94
N LEU A 49 9.53 17.12 2.64
CA LEU A 49 10.73 16.54 2.02
C LEU A 49 11.88 17.56 1.90
N ASN A 50 11.56 18.85 1.82
CA ASN A 50 12.53 19.94 1.88
C ASN A 50 12.87 20.33 3.33
N SER A 51 11.93 20.18 4.26
CA SER A 51 12.09 20.58 5.67
C SER A 51 12.90 19.60 6.52
N ALA A 52 13.06 18.33 6.10
CA ALA A 52 14.00 17.40 6.73
C ALA A 52 15.48 17.81 6.52
N LEU A 53 15.74 18.86 5.75
CA LEU A 53 17.03 19.51 5.59
C LEU A 53 17.12 20.87 6.32
N GLN A 54 16.13 21.25 7.16
CA GLN A 54 16.24 22.48 7.93
C GLN A 54 17.18 22.26 9.12
N GLU A 55 18.40 22.73 8.90
CA GLU A 55 19.54 22.81 9.80
C GLU A 55 19.16 23.25 11.23
N VAL A 56 19.80 22.61 12.21
CA VAL A 56 19.93 23.17 13.56
C VAL A 56 20.79 24.42 13.44
N SER A 57 20.14 25.58 13.35
CA SER A 57 20.84 26.87 13.35
C SER A 57 21.46 27.13 14.72
N VAL A 58 22.78 26.99 14.82
CA VAL A 58 23.55 27.52 15.95
C VAL A 58 23.91 28.98 15.63
N PRO A 59 23.71 29.96 16.53
CA PRO A 59 24.07 31.34 16.25
C PRO A 59 25.60 31.46 16.22
N VAL A 60 26.17 31.88 15.09
CA VAL A 60 27.61 32.15 14.97
C VAL A 60 27.84 33.66 14.85
N MET A 61 28.54 34.20 15.84
CA MET A 61 29.17 35.52 15.80
C MET A 61 30.30 35.49 14.78
N ALA A 62 30.42 36.56 13.99
CA ALA A 62 31.40 36.72 12.92
C ALA A 62 32.84 36.62 13.44
N ASP A 63 33.64 35.68 12.90
CA ASP A 63 34.83 35.97 12.07
C ASP A 63 35.52 34.64 11.64
N ASP A 64 36.05 34.58 10.41
CA ASP A 64 36.97 33.58 9.79
C ASP A 64 36.75 32.05 9.96
N ARG A 65 35.72 31.58 10.67
CA ARG A 65 35.44 30.14 10.94
C ARG A 65 34.61 29.40 9.89
N ILE A 66 34.16 30.06 8.83
CA ILE A 66 33.20 29.48 7.87
C ILE A 66 33.80 28.23 7.18
N SER A 67 35.10 28.24 6.85
CA SER A 67 35.75 27.11 6.15
C SER A 67 35.88 25.84 7.01
N LEU A 68 36.24 25.97 8.29
CA LEU A 68 36.41 24.80 9.17
C LEU A 68 35.07 24.16 9.54
N THR A 69 34.03 24.97 9.69
CA THR A 69 32.68 24.49 10.04
C THR A 69 32.06 23.73 8.87
N GLU A 70 32.20 24.24 7.64
CA GLU A 70 31.79 23.55 6.42
C GLU A 70 32.57 22.25 6.20
N GLU A 71 33.88 22.24 6.44
CA GLU A 71 34.69 21.02 6.36
C GLU A 71 34.26 19.95 7.38
N ILE A 72 33.97 20.36 8.62
CA ILE A 72 33.49 19.44 9.67
C ILE A 72 32.13 18.85 9.29
N VAL A 73 31.19 19.68 8.82
CA VAL A 73 29.87 19.22 8.33
C VAL A 73 30.03 18.28 7.13
N GLN A 74 30.93 18.57 6.20
CA GLN A 74 31.18 17.74 5.03
C GLN A 74 31.84 16.40 5.40
N LYS A 75 32.79 16.40 6.35
CA LYS A 75 33.48 15.18 6.85
C LYS A 75 32.59 14.30 7.73
N THR A 76 31.59 14.89 8.41
CA THR A 76 30.63 14.16 9.25
C THR A 76 29.39 13.68 8.49
N ARG A 77 29.18 14.16 7.25
CA ARG A 77 28.05 13.76 6.43
C ARG A 77 28.19 12.31 5.97
N MET A 78 27.28 11.46 6.43
CA MET A 78 27.26 10.03 6.05
C MET A 78 26.95 9.79 4.56
N ARG A 79 26.47 10.81 3.82
CA ARG A 79 25.96 10.62 2.47
C ARG A 79 26.06 11.88 1.60
N GLY A 80 26.85 11.81 0.52
CA GLY A 80 26.99 12.89 -0.46
C GLY A 80 27.81 14.09 0.01
N THR A 81 27.72 15.20 -0.71
CA THR A 81 28.35 16.50 -0.42
C THR A 81 27.29 17.54 -0.05
N LEU A 82 27.69 18.74 0.40
CA LEU A 82 26.77 19.85 0.71
C LEU A 82 25.75 20.11 -0.41
N THR A 83 26.19 20.03 -1.67
CA THR A 83 25.41 20.34 -2.87
C THR A 83 24.78 19.12 -3.56
N TRP A 84 25.06 17.90 -3.08
CA TRP A 84 24.54 16.68 -3.69
C TRP A 84 24.37 15.54 -2.70
N ALA A 85 23.24 14.85 -2.78
CA ALA A 85 23.06 13.55 -2.17
C ALA A 85 22.55 12.54 -3.21
N PRO A 86 22.98 11.27 -3.15
CA PRO A 86 22.46 10.25 -4.03
C PRO A 86 20.93 10.06 -3.83
N PRO A 87 20.21 9.44 -4.77
CA PRO A 87 18.78 9.20 -4.61
C PRO A 87 18.47 8.24 -3.46
N THR A 88 17.53 8.57 -2.57
CA THR A 88 17.10 7.69 -1.47
C THR A 88 16.09 6.65 -1.93
N PHE A 89 16.00 5.54 -1.20
CA PHE A 89 14.96 4.55 -1.43
C PHE A 89 13.63 5.08 -0.88
N GLN A 90 12.86 5.73 -1.74
CA GLN A 90 11.54 6.28 -1.43
C GLN A 90 10.56 5.93 -2.56
N ILE A 91 9.33 5.61 -2.18
CA ILE A 91 8.24 5.34 -3.12
C ILE A 91 7.53 6.65 -3.43
N ILE A 92 7.54 7.06 -4.70
CA ILE A 92 6.91 8.29 -5.16
C ILE A 92 5.54 7.97 -5.74
N PHE A 93 4.49 8.49 -5.11
CA PHE A 93 3.09 8.21 -5.47
C PHE A 93 2.46 9.24 -6.40
N PHE A 94 3.16 10.31 -6.77
CA PHE A 94 2.66 11.36 -7.67
C PHE A 94 3.46 11.40 -8.98
N VAL A 95 2.87 12.01 -10.00
CA VAL A 95 3.53 12.23 -11.29
C VAL A 95 4.42 13.46 -11.20
N GLN A 96 5.66 13.34 -11.67
CA GLN A 96 6.59 14.47 -11.69
C GLN A 96 6.10 15.55 -12.66
N PRO A 97 6.12 16.83 -12.27
CA PRO A 97 5.69 17.93 -13.13
C PRO A 97 6.62 18.05 -14.35
N THR A 98 6.03 18.40 -15.49
CA THR A 98 6.78 18.66 -16.72
C THR A 98 7.44 20.03 -16.66
N ASN A 99 8.77 20.05 -16.52
CA ASN A 99 9.56 21.28 -16.47
C ASN A 99 10.53 21.36 -17.65
N ARG A 100 10.97 22.58 -17.99
CA ARG A 100 11.98 22.76 -19.04
C ARG A 100 13.29 22.11 -18.60
N ARG A 101 14.00 21.52 -19.55
CA ARG A 101 15.28 20.84 -19.32
C ARG A 101 16.30 21.70 -18.57
N SER A 102 16.46 22.96 -19.00
CA SER A 102 17.36 23.93 -18.36
C SER A 102 17.08 24.09 -16.88
N ASP A 103 15.80 24.18 -16.54
CA ASP A 103 15.33 24.54 -15.20
C ASP A 103 15.57 23.37 -14.24
N VAL A 104 15.30 22.14 -14.67
CA VAL A 104 15.59 20.92 -13.90
C VAL A 104 17.10 20.73 -13.70
N ILE A 105 17.91 20.97 -14.75
CA ILE A 105 19.38 20.85 -14.63
C ILE A 105 19.93 21.89 -13.65
N ALA A 106 19.42 23.13 -13.70
CA ALA A 106 19.79 24.18 -12.78
C ALA A 106 19.38 23.84 -11.34
N SER A 107 18.19 23.28 -11.13
CA SER A 107 17.69 22.90 -9.80
C SER A 107 18.45 21.72 -9.17
N GLN A 108 19.20 20.95 -9.95
CA GLN A 108 20.14 19.93 -9.45
C GLN A 108 21.61 20.42 -9.47
N HIS A 109 21.80 21.75 -9.45
CA HIS A 109 23.10 22.43 -9.38
C HIS A 109 24.09 22.03 -10.47
N PHE A 110 23.58 21.69 -11.66
CA PHE A 110 24.41 21.20 -12.77
C PHE A 110 25.20 19.93 -12.39
N LEU A 111 24.69 19.11 -11.48
CA LEU A 111 25.27 17.83 -11.10
C LEU A 111 24.40 16.68 -11.63
N CYS A 112 25.02 15.54 -11.95
CA CYS A 112 24.28 14.32 -12.20
C CYS A 112 23.51 13.92 -10.93
N ALA A 113 22.20 13.72 -11.01
CA ALA A 113 21.41 13.35 -9.84
C ALA A 113 21.82 11.99 -9.23
N GLY A 114 22.43 11.09 -10.02
CA GLY A 114 22.81 9.75 -9.58
C GLY A 114 24.18 9.64 -8.94
N CYS A 115 25.18 10.38 -9.42
CA CYS A 115 26.58 10.25 -8.99
C CYS A 115 27.24 11.57 -8.56
N GLY A 116 26.55 12.70 -8.67
CA GLY A 116 27.07 14.02 -8.26
C GLY A 116 28.13 14.60 -9.19
N THR A 117 28.48 13.93 -10.29
CA THR A 117 29.45 14.45 -11.26
C THR A 117 28.96 15.75 -11.88
N LYS A 118 29.82 16.76 -11.93
CA LYS A 118 29.52 18.07 -12.55
C LYS A 118 29.28 17.91 -14.04
N ILE A 119 28.21 18.53 -14.51
CA ILE A 119 27.76 18.53 -15.91
C ILE A 119 28.29 19.79 -16.56
N GLU A 120 29.16 19.64 -17.55
CA GLU A 120 29.59 20.76 -18.36
C GLU A 120 28.50 21.18 -19.36
N PRO A 121 28.37 22.47 -19.71
CA PRO A 121 27.34 22.97 -20.62
C PRO A 121 27.23 22.20 -21.95
N ARG A 122 28.36 21.81 -22.53
CA ARG A 122 28.43 21.04 -23.78
C ARG A 122 27.78 19.64 -23.70
N TYR A 123 27.68 19.06 -22.50
CA TYR A 123 27.11 17.72 -22.29
C TYR A 123 25.67 17.74 -21.78
N MET A 124 25.08 18.91 -21.52
CA MET A 124 23.69 19.03 -21.03
C MET A 124 22.66 18.33 -21.92
N LYS A 125 22.87 18.34 -23.24
CA LYS A 125 21.98 17.69 -24.21
C LYS A 125 22.06 16.16 -24.17
N LYS A 126 23.16 15.58 -23.68
CA LYS A 126 23.36 14.12 -23.60
C LYS A 126 22.72 13.47 -22.38
N LEU A 127 22.37 14.26 -21.36
CA LEU A 127 21.72 13.73 -20.16
C LEU A 127 20.39 13.04 -20.48
N ARG A 128 20.03 12.07 -19.64
CA ARG A 128 18.78 11.35 -19.75
C ARG A 128 17.89 11.69 -18.56
N TYR A 129 16.61 11.86 -18.84
CA TYR A 129 15.61 12.19 -17.83
C TYR A 129 15.05 10.89 -17.24
N CYS A 130 15.03 10.79 -15.92
CA CYS A 130 14.35 9.70 -15.22
C CYS A 130 12.94 10.16 -14.86
N ASP A 131 11.92 9.57 -15.48
CA ASP A 131 10.51 9.92 -15.24
C ASP A 131 10.05 9.62 -13.81
N TYR A 132 10.70 8.68 -13.12
CA TYR A 132 10.36 8.35 -11.73
C TYR A 132 10.83 9.42 -10.74
N LEU A 133 12.10 9.85 -10.84
CA LEU A 133 12.70 10.83 -9.93
C LEU A 133 12.53 12.28 -10.39
N GLY A 134 12.18 12.50 -11.65
CA GLY A 134 12.00 13.83 -12.22
C GLY A 134 13.29 14.62 -12.42
N ARG A 135 14.43 13.95 -12.59
CA ARG A 135 15.78 14.56 -12.63
C ARG A 135 16.61 14.04 -13.80
N TYR A 136 17.70 14.75 -14.11
CA TYR A 136 18.62 14.40 -15.19
C TYR A 136 19.86 13.63 -14.68
N PHE A 137 20.26 12.64 -15.47
CA PHE A 137 21.34 11.71 -15.15
C PHE A 137 22.33 11.61 -16.31
N CYS A 138 23.61 11.38 -15.99
CA CYS A 138 24.63 11.05 -16.98
C CYS A 138 24.41 9.66 -17.58
N ASP A 139 25.08 9.36 -18.69
CA ASP A 139 24.94 8.09 -19.40
C ASP A 139 25.29 6.87 -18.52
N GLY A 140 26.25 7.01 -17.59
CA GLY A 140 26.62 5.94 -16.65
C GLY A 140 25.57 5.66 -15.57
N CYS A 141 24.75 6.65 -15.18
CA CYS A 141 23.69 6.45 -14.19
C CYS A 141 22.34 6.09 -14.83
N HIS A 142 22.19 6.26 -16.14
CA HIS A 142 20.94 6.07 -16.84
C HIS A 142 21.16 5.36 -18.17
N GLY A 143 21.13 4.03 -18.18
CA GLY A 143 21.30 3.21 -19.39
C GLY A 143 20.15 3.23 -20.39
N GLY A 144 19.07 4.00 -20.17
CA GLY A 144 17.90 4.01 -21.05
C GLY A 144 16.92 2.88 -20.75
N LEU A 145 16.97 2.33 -19.54
CA LEU A 145 16.02 1.34 -19.06
C LEU A 145 14.65 1.97 -18.90
N GLU A 146 13.60 1.18 -19.04
CA GLU A 146 12.23 1.64 -18.87
C GLU A 146 11.49 0.81 -17.81
N SER A 147 10.57 1.46 -17.09
CA SER A 147 9.72 0.81 -16.10
C SER A 147 8.33 1.43 -16.06
N VAL A 148 7.35 0.68 -15.59
CA VAL A 148 6.07 1.24 -15.15
C VAL A 148 6.32 2.04 -13.87
N ILE A 149 5.67 3.21 -13.76
CA ILE A 149 5.86 4.14 -12.64
C ILE A 149 4.64 4.13 -11.71
N PRO A 150 4.79 3.84 -10.41
CA PRO A 150 3.69 3.80 -9.44
C PRO A 150 2.86 5.08 -9.43
N GLY A 151 3.48 6.26 -9.39
CA GLY A 151 2.75 7.52 -9.41
C GLY A 151 1.85 7.69 -10.65
N ARG A 152 2.26 7.20 -11.82
CA ARG A 152 1.44 7.26 -13.04
C ARG A 152 0.28 6.26 -13.00
N VAL A 153 0.51 5.05 -12.51
CA VAL A 153 -0.54 4.04 -12.32
C VAL A 153 -1.60 4.54 -11.32
N LEU A 154 -1.16 5.08 -10.18
CA LEU A 154 -2.04 5.46 -9.08
C LEU A 154 -2.86 6.73 -9.35
N ASN A 155 -2.37 7.64 -10.20
CA ASN A 155 -3.09 8.88 -10.51
C ASN A 155 -3.86 8.81 -11.83
N ASN A 156 -3.36 8.05 -12.81
CA ASN A 156 -3.84 8.11 -14.19
C ASN A 156 -4.20 6.74 -14.77
N TRP A 157 -4.12 5.65 -13.99
CA TRP A 157 -4.28 4.27 -14.47
C TRP A 157 -3.40 3.92 -15.69
N ASP A 158 -2.23 4.55 -15.73
CA ASP A 158 -1.28 4.48 -16.83
C ASP A 158 -0.17 3.47 -16.53
N PHE A 159 -0.05 2.46 -17.40
CA PHE A 159 0.90 1.36 -17.28
C PHE A 159 1.91 1.34 -18.44
N ALA A 160 2.04 2.46 -19.17
CA ALA A 160 3.12 2.61 -20.12
C ALA A 160 4.47 2.55 -19.41
N ARG A 161 5.50 2.15 -20.15
CA ARG A 161 6.88 2.11 -19.65
C ARG A 161 7.53 3.45 -19.96
N TYR A 162 8.23 3.99 -18.98
CA TYR A 162 8.90 5.27 -19.08
C TYR A 162 10.39 5.14 -18.76
N PRO A 163 11.25 5.96 -19.36
CA PRO A 163 12.68 5.98 -19.07
C PRO A 163 12.97 6.22 -17.60
N VAL A 164 13.83 5.39 -17.02
CA VAL A 164 14.26 5.46 -15.63
C VAL A 164 15.75 5.21 -15.48
N CYS A 165 16.38 5.86 -14.49
CA CYS A 165 17.78 5.62 -14.17
C CYS A 165 17.97 4.24 -13.51
N HIS A 166 19.21 3.76 -13.44
CA HIS A 166 19.52 2.42 -12.90
C HIS A 166 19.01 2.23 -11.47
N PHE A 167 19.22 3.24 -10.62
CA PHE A 167 18.73 3.24 -9.24
C PHE A 167 17.22 3.07 -9.18
N SER A 168 16.47 3.89 -9.93
CA SER A 168 15.01 3.83 -9.95
C SER A 168 14.52 2.50 -10.49
N ARG A 169 15.17 1.94 -11.51
CA ARG A 169 14.82 0.62 -12.03
C ARG A 169 14.96 -0.46 -10.97
N GLN A 170 16.10 -0.50 -10.28
CA GLN A 170 16.34 -1.46 -9.20
C GLN A 170 15.31 -1.32 -8.06
N LEU A 171 14.98 -0.09 -7.67
CA LEU A 171 13.95 0.18 -6.68
C LEU A 171 12.59 -0.35 -7.13
N LEU A 172 12.15 0.02 -8.34
CA LEU A 172 10.85 -0.35 -8.89
C LEU A 172 10.71 -1.87 -9.04
N ASP A 173 11.76 -2.55 -9.49
CA ASP A 173 11.78 -4.01 -9.59
C ASP A 173 11.67 -4.66 -8.19
N SER A 174 12.34 -4.10 -7.18
CA SER A 174 12.34 -4.66 -5.82
C SER A 174 10.98 -4.57 -5.11
N ILE A 175 10.17 -3.57 -5.42
CA ILE A 175 8.84 -3.36 -4.83
C ILE A 175 7.71 -3.93 -5.68
N TRP A 176 8.00 -4.44 -6.89
CA TRP A 176 7.00 -4.76 -7.90
C TRP A 176 5.90 -5.73 -7.42
N GLN A 177 6.31 -6.76 -6.68
CA GLN A 177 5.44 -7.81 -6.14
C GLN A 177 5.01 -7.55 -4.69
N GLN A 178 5.48 -6.47 -4.07
CA GLN A 178 5.21 -6.21 -2.66
C GLN A 178 3.85 -5.50 -2.49
N PRO A 179 2.96 -5.99 -1.61
CA PRO A 179 1.65 -5.38 -1.37
C PRO A 179 1.80 -4.12 -0.50
N LEU A 180 2.20 -3.01 -1.13
CA LEU A 180 2.52 -1.76 -0.44
C LEU A 180 1.49 -0.64 -0.68
N PHE A 181 0.59 -0.81 -1.65
CA PHE A 181 -0.27 0.27 -2.13
C PHE A 181 -1.69 0.12 -1.60
N LYS A 182 -1.98 0.77 -0.47
CA LYS A 182 -3.33 0.88 0.06
C LYS A 182 -4.10 1.99 -0.67
N LEU A 183 -4.90 1.63 -1.66
CA LEU A 183 -5.49 2.57 -2.62
C LEU A 183 -6.39 3.63 -1.98
N THR A 184 -7.07 3.31 -0.87
CA THR A 184 -7.87 4.29 -0.13
C THR A 184 -7.03 5.42 0.47
N SER A 185 -5.74 5.17 0.73
CA SER A 185 -4.80 6.15 1.25
C SER A 185 -4.08 6.91 0.13
N VAL A 186 -3.61 6.21 -0.90
CA VAL A 186 -2.72 6.79 -1.93
C VAL A 186 -3.40 7.21 -3.23
N ALA A 187 -4.62 6.73 -3.51
CA ALA A 187 -5.26 6.86 -4.82
C ALA A 187 -6.80 6.91 -4.72
N LYS A 188 -7.33 7.91 -4.03
CA LYS A 188 -8.76 8.02 -3.66
C LYS A 188 -9.74 7.91 -4.84
N ASN A 189 -9.34 8.43 -6.01
CA ASN A 189 -10.21 8.49 -7.19
C ASN A 189 -9.99 7.33 -8.18
N LEU A 190 -9.08 6.40 -7.88
CA LEU A 190 -8.67 5.40 -8.87
C LEU A 190 -9.80 4.41 -9.21
N TYR A 191 -10.63 4.07 -8.22
CA TYR A 191 -11.78 3.19 -8.43
C TYR A 191 -12.81 3.80 -9.40
N SER A 192 -13.03 5.12 -9.40
CA SER A 192 -13.97 5.74 -10.34
C SER A 192 -13.39 5.88 -11.75
N GLN A 193 -12.07 5.93 -11.88
CA GLN A 193 -11.38 6.04 -13.17
C GLN A 193 -11.20 4.67 -13.86
N ALA A 194 -10.96 3.61 -13.10
CA ALA A 194 -10.62 2.28 -13.60
C ALA A 194 -11.77 1.28 -13.40
N LYS A 195 -12.56 1.06 -14.46
CA LYS A 195 -13.74 0.18 -14.43
C LYS A 195 -13.39 -1.26 -14.02
N GLU A 196 -12.27 -1.78 -14.50
CA GLU A 196 -11.80 -3.14 -14.20
C GLU A 196 -11.43 -3.28 -12.72
N LEU A 197 -10.84 -2.23 -12.14
CA LEU A 197 -10.50 -2.19 -10.72
C LEU A 197 -11.73 -2.12 -9.84
N GLN A 198 -12.72 -1.29 -10.20
CA GLN A 198 -14.00 -1.24 -9.49
C GLN A 198 -14.72 -2.60 -9.54
N ARG A 199 -14.74 -3.24 -10.71
CA ARG A 199 -15.31 -4.59 -10.85
C ARG A 199 -14.57 -5.61 -9.99
N PHE A 200 -13.23 -5.55 -9.96
CA PHE A 200 -12.44 -6.44 -9.12
C PHE A 200 -12.73 -6.22 -7.63
N ARG A 201 -12.87 -4.96 -7.19
CA ARG A 201 -13.22 -4.61 -5.82
C ARG A 201 -14.56 -5.24 -5.39
N GLU A 202 -15.58 -5.17 -6.23
CA GLU A 202 -16.88 -5.78 -5.93
C GLU A 202 -16.76 -7.30 -5.73
N LEU A 203 -16.03 -7.98 -6.61
CA LEU A 203 -15.75 -9.42 -6.49
C LEU A 203 -14.91 -9.72 -5.23
N GLN A 204 -13.91 -8.91 -4.94
CA GLN A 204 -13.06 -9.04 -3.77
C GLN A 204 -13.89 -8.96 -2.48
N GLU A 205 -14.77 -7.97 -2.37
CA GLU A 205 -15.62 -7.80 -1.20
C GLU A 205 -16.65 -8.94 -1.06
N GLN A 206 -17.18 -9.47 -2.17
CA GLN A 206 -18.00 -10.69 -2.17
C GLN A 206 -17.19 -11.90 -1.66
N LEU A 207 -16.00 -12.14 -2.21
CA LEU A 207 -15.12 -13.25 -1.84
C LEU A 207 -14.74 -13.21 -0.36
N VAL A 208 -14.43 -12.04 0.21
CA VAL A 208 -14.15 -11.90 1.64
C VAL A 208 -15.34 -12.32 2.49
N SER A 209 -16.55 -11.91 2.10
CA SER A 209 -17.78 -12.29 2.80
C SER A 209 -18.07 -13.80 2.67
N ILE A 210 -17.90 -14.35 1.48
CA ILE A 210 -18.11 -15.77 1.19
C ILE A 210 -17.10 -16.63 1.96
N LYS A 211 -15.81 -16.26 1.92
CA LYS A 211 -14.74 -16.97 2.65
C LYS A 211 -15.04 -17.09 4.13
N LYS A 212 -15.58 -16.03 4.75
CA LYS A 212 -15.98 -16.04 6.17
C LYS A 212 -17.13 -17.00 6.44
N LEU A 213 -18.07 -17.16 5.51
CA LEU A 213 -19.15 -18.14 5.63
C LEU A 213 -18.59 -19.56 5.51
N LEU A 214 -17.81 -19.81 4.46
CA LEU A 214 -17.19 -21.11 4.18
C LEU A 214 -16.26 -21.55 5.31
N SER A 215 -15.47 -20.65 5.90
CA SER A 215 -14.59 -20.99 7.04
C SER A 215 -15.31 -21.53 8.28
N THR A 216 -16.65 -21.47 8.31
CA THR A 216 -17.48 -22.06 9.37
C THR A 216 -18.30 -23.28 8.90
N CYS A 217 -18.07 -23.73 7.67
CA CYS A 217 -18.66 -24.90 7.05
C CYS A 217 -17.62 -26.02 6.93
N ARG A 218 -17.84 -27.12 7.65
CA ARG A 218 -16.95 -28.30 7.65
C ARG A 218 -16.92 -29.10 6.34
N LEU A 219 -17.71 -28.72 5.34
CA LEU A 219 -17.79 -29.39 4.04
C LEU A 219 -17.15 -28.54 2.92
N SER A 220 -16.58 -27.38 3.27
CA SER A 220 -16.11 -26.40 2.29
C SER A 220 -14.61 -26.42 2.02
N ASP A 221 -13.86 -27.33 2.64
CA ASP A 221 -12.39 -27.37 2.55
C ASP A 221 -11.90 -27.35 1.09
N GLY A 222 -12.47 -28.19 0.22
CA GLY A 222 -12.09 -28.22 -1.19
C GLY A 222 -12.34 -26.90 -1.95
N VAL A 223 -13.39 -26.15 -1.57
CA VAL A 223 -13.68 -24.82 -2.16
C VAL A 223 -12.75 -23.76 -1.57
N LEU A 224 -12.42 -23.87 -0.28
CA LEU A 224 -11.47 -22.97 0.37
C LEU A 224 -10.06 -23.09 -0.21
N ASP A 225 -9.64 -24.29 -0.61
CA ASP A 225 -8.36 -24.52 -1.29
C ASP A 225 -8.27 -23.75 -2.63
N GLU A 226 -9.39 -23.60 -3.34
CA GLU A 226 -9.41 -22.82 -4.58
C GLU A 226 -9.04 -21.34 -4.37
N PHE A 227 -9.23 -20.79 -3.16
CA PHE A 227 -8.87 -19.39 -2.85
C PHE A 227 -7.35 -19.14 -2.93
N GLU A 228 -6.51 -20.18 -2.91
CA GLU A 228 -5.06 -20.06 -3.08
C GLU A 228 -4.64 -19.57 -4.47
N GLN A 229 -5.54 -19.63 -5.46
CA GLN A 229 -5.34 -19.06 -6.80
C GLN A 229 -5.17 -17.52 -6.78
N LEU A 230 -5.62 -16.88 -5.70
CA LEU A 230 -5.45 -15.45 -5.47
C LEU A 230 -4.38 -15.21 -4.39
N PRO A 231 -3.53 -14.18 -4.56
CA PRO A 231 -2.62 -13.75 -3.51
C PRO A 231 -3.35 -13.48 -2.19
N ALA A 232 -2.82 -14.02 -1.09
CA ALA A 232 -3.48 -14.02 0.21
C ALA A 232 -3.87 -12.60 0.69
N HIS A 233 -3.01 -11.60 0.46
CA HIS A 233 -3.27 -10.22 0.85
C HIS A 233 -4.53 -9.64 0.21
N LEU A 234 -4.90 -10.07 -1.01
CA LEU A 234 -6.10 -9.60 -1.69
C LEU A 234 -7.39 -10.11 -1.03
N ILE A 235 -7.35 -11.14 -0.20
CA ILE A 235 -8.55 -11.67 0.49
C ILE A 235 -8.47 -11.45 2.00
N GLN A 236 -7.32 -11.01 2.51
CA GLN A 236 -7.13 -10.66 3.92
C GLN A 236 -7.35 -9.17 4.17
N GLU A 237 -6.82 -8.30 3.32
CA GLU A 237 -6.93 -6.85 3.46
C GLU A 237 -7.48 -6.19 2.19
N LEU A 238 -8.67 -5.62 2.29
CA LEU A 238 -9.28 -4.88 1.19
C LEU A 238 -8.45 -3.65 0.84
N HIS A 239 -8.41 -3.32 -0.45
CA HIS A 239 -7.72 -2.16 -1.02
C HIS A 239 -6.19 -2.16 -0.97
N LEU A 240 -5.55 -3.22 -0.47
CA LEU A 240 -4.09 -3.37 -0.50
C LEU A 240 -3.64 -4.11 -1.76
N PHE A 241 -2.77 -3.48 -2.55
CA PHE A 241 -2.28 -4.04 -3.81
C PHE A 241 -0.75 -3.93 -3.94
N SER A 242 -0.16 -4.80 -4.75
CA SER A 242 1.16 -4.62 -5.36
C SER A 242 1.02 -4.02 -6.77
N MET A 243 2.13 -3.55 -7.36
CA MET A 243 2.12 -3.12 -8.77
C MET A 243 1.78 -4.27 -9.72
N HIS A 244 2.23 -5.48 -9.36
CA HIS A 244 1.90 -6.68 -10.11
C HIS A 244 0.39 -6.99 -10.09
N ASP A 245 -0.28 -6.82 -8.95
CA ASP A 245 -1.72 -7.03 -8.86
C ASP A 245 -2.46 -6.04 -9.75
N LEU A 246 -2.11 -4.76 -9.68
CA LEU A 246 -2.76 -3.69 -10.47
C LEU A 246 -2.66 -3.95 -11.98
N ILE A 247 -1.51 -4.45 -12.47
CA ILE A 247 -1.40 -4.81 -13.89
C ILE A 247 -2.22 -6.06 -14.24
N ARG A 248 -2.33 -7.03 -13.34
CA ARG A 248 -3.19 -8.21 -13.54
C ARG A 248 -4.67 -7.85 -13.52
N VAL A 249 -5.08 -6.87 -12.70
CA VAL A 249 -6.42 -6.27 -12.73
C VAL A 249 -6.66 -5.61 -14.09
N LYS A 250 -5.74 -4.74 -14.55
CA LYS A 250 -5.86 -4.08 -15.86
C LYS A 250 -5.96 -5.08 -17.02
N LYS A 251 -5.24 -6.20 -16.95
CA LYS A 251 -5.32 -7.29 -17.94
C LYS A 251 -6.55 -8.19 -17.78
N GLY A 252 -7.42 -7.93 -16.79
CA GLY A 252 -8.62 -8.73 -16.51
C GLY A 252 -8.36 -10.09 -15.87
N GLN A 253 -7.10 -10.46 -15.61
CA GLN A 253 -6.71 -11.78 -15.12
C GLN A 253 -7.27 -12.06 -13.71
N LEU A 254 -7.11 -11.10 -12.80
CA LEU A 254 -7.64 -11.24 -11.44
C LEU A 254 -9.17 -11.24 -11.41
N CYS A 255 -9.82 -10.48 -12.30
CA CYS A 255 -11.27 -10.49 -12.44
C CYS A 255 -11.79 -11.87 -12.90
N THR A 256 -11.10 -12.53 -13.83
CA THR A 256 -11.49 -13.85 -14.31
C THR A 256 -11.38 -14.89 -13.20
N ILE A 257 -10.26 -14.91 -12.48
CA ILE A 257 -10.04 -15.82 -11.34
C ILE A 257 -11.10 -15.58 -10.27
N ALA A 258 -11.30 -14.32 -9.86
CA ALA A 258 -12.25 -13.98 -8.82
C ALA A 258 -13.69 -14.37 -9.17
N LYS A 259 -14.13 -14.19 -10.43
CA LYS A 259 -15.47 -14.65 -10.86
C LYS A 259 -15.63 -16.16 -10.80
N ALA A 260 -14.62 -16.91 -11.26
CA ALA A 260 -14.66 -18.36 -11.21
C ALA A 260 -14.78 -18.85 -9.75
N LEU A 261 -14.01 -18.24 -8.84
CA LEU A 261 -14.09 -18.53 -7.41
C LEU A 261 -15.44 -18.16 -6.80
N VAL A 262 -16.00 -16.99 -7.13
CA VAL A 262 -17.34 -16.62 -6.67
C VAL A 262 -18.36 -17.66 -7.15
N GLN A 263 -18.31 -18.07 -8.42
CA GLN A 263 -19.24 -19.06 -8.97
C GLN A 263 -19.11 -20.42 -8.27
N SER A 264 -17.88 -20.92 -8.11
CA SER A 264 -17.60 -22.18 -7.40
C SER A 264 -18.14 -22.13 -5.97
N ALA A 265 -17.84 -21.05 -5.24
CA ALA A 265 -18.24 -20.89 -3.86
C ALA A 265 -19.75 -20.70 -3.68
N VAL A 266 -20.42 -19.96 -4.57
CA VAL A 266 -21.89 -19.83 -4.57
C VAL A 266 -22.54 -21.17 -4.87
N THR A 267 -22.01 -21.94 -5.83
CA THR A 267 -22.52 -23.29 -6.14
C THR A 267 -22.47 -24.19 -4.91
N HIS A 268 -21.37 -24.15 -4.14
CA HIS A 268 -21.27 -24.86 -2.87
C HIS A 268 -22.31 -24.38 -1.84
N ILE A 269 -22.48 -23.07 -1.70
CA ILE A 269 -23.44 -22.49 -0.75
C ILE A 269 -24.87 -22.94 -1.09
N ASP A 270 -25.23 -22.95 -2.37
CA ASP A 270 -26.56 -23.32 -2.84
C ASP A 270 -26.91 -24.80 -2.56
N ILE A 271 -25.93 -25.70 -2.67
CA ILE A 271 -26.14 -27.14 -2.43
C ILE A 271 -25.90 -27.57 -0.97
N CYS A 272 -25.16 -26.79 -0.18
CA CYS A 272 -24.74 -27.18 1.16
C CYS A 272 -25.74 -26.71 2.22
N GLU A 273 -26.46 -27.66 2.83
CA GLU A 273 -27.43 -27.39 3.89
C GLU A 273 -26.81 -26.64 5.10
N LEU A 274 -25.54 -26.89 5.42
CA LEU A 274 -24.83 -26.19 6.50
C LEU A 274 -24.59 -24.71 6.19
N CYS A 275 -24.38 -24.38 4.92
CA CYS A 275 -24.27 -23.00 4.46
C CYS A 275 -25.65 -22.35 4.37
N GLN A 276 -26.65 -23.05 3.83
CA GLN A 276 -28.04 -22.58 3.74
C GLN A 276 -28.60 -22.22 5.12
N ALA A 277 -28.35 -23.04 6.15
CA ALA A 277 -28.78 -22.78 7.52
C ALA A 277 -28.20 -21.48 8.15
N LYS A 278 -27.15 -20.90 7.55
CA LYS A 278 -26.52 -19.64 8.00
C LYS A 278 -27.00 -18.42 7.21
N GLY A 279 -27.82 -18.62 6.19
CA GLY A 279 -28.45 -17.55 5.44
C GLY A 279 -29.59 -16.89 6.25
N PHE A 280 -30.27 -15.95 5.62
CA PHE A 280 -31.35 -15.19 6.25
C PHE A 280 -32.65 -15.38 5.47
N ILE A 281 -33.75 -15.39 6.20
CA ILE A 281 -35.09 -15.25 5.63
C ILE A 281 -35.53 -13.79 5.83
N CYS A 282 -36.02 -13.16 4.76
CA CYS A 282 -36.47 -11.78 4.84
C CYS A 282 -37.77 -11.68 5.67
N GLU A 283 -37.71 -11.00 6.82
CA GLU A 283 -38.86 -10.88 7.74
C GLU A 283 -39.99 -9.96 7.24
N PHE A 284 -39.83 -9.30 6.09
CA PHE A 284 -40.90 -8.48 5.50
C PHE A 284 -41.79 -9.30 4.59
N CYS A 285 -41.20 -10.06 3.66
CA CYS A 285 -41.95 -10.84 2.69
C CYS A 285 -42.14 -12.30 3.12
N HIS A 286 -41.36 -12.79 4.08
CA HIS A 286 -41.38 -14.18 4.54
C HIS A 286 -41.25 -15.21 3.39
N SER A 287 -40.57 -14.83 2.30
CA SER A 287 -40.22 -15.76 1.22
C SER A 287 -39.34 -16.87 1.78
N GLU A 288 -39.52 -18.09 1.29
CA GLU A 288 -38.64 -19.24 1.61
C GLU A 288 -37.24 -19.10 0.99
N GLU A 289 -37.06 -18.12 0.10
CA GLU A 289 -35.76 -17.79 -0.49
C GLU A 289 -34.77 -17.31 0.58
N VAL A 290 -33.66 -18.05 0.68
CA VAL A 290 -32.56 -17.73 1.58
C VAL A 290 -31.66 -16.68 0.94
N ILE A 291 -31.46 -15.56 1.64
CA ILE A 291 -30.59 -14.47 1.21
C ILE A 291 -29.31 -14.39 2.03
N PHE A 292 -28.24 -13.96 1.39
CA PHE A 292 -26.93 -13.81 1.99
C PHE A 292 -26.36 -12.39 1.86
N PRO A 293 -25.56 -11.93 2.83
CA PRO A 293 -24.89 -10.62 2.80
C PRO A 293 -24.08 -10.30 1.54
N PHE A 294 -23.56 -11.32 0.84
CA PHE A 294 -22.73 -11.13 -0.36
C PHE A 294 -23.56 -10.89 -1.63
N GLN A 295 -24.86 -11.17 -1.63
CA GLN A 295 -25.77 -10.99 -2.76
C GLN A 295 -26.25 -9.52 -2.84
N ARG A 296 -25.33 -8.63 -3.22
CA ARG A 296 -25.55 -7.17 -3.14
C ARG A 296 -26.66 -6.61 -4.02
N ASP A 297 -27.05 -7.34 -5.06
CA ASP A 297 -28.08 -6.89 -6.00
C ASP A 297 -29.50 -7.19 -5.50
N THR A 298 -29.64 -8.10 -4.53
CA THR A 298 -30.94 -8.52 -3.99
C THR A 298 -31.06 -8.28 -2.49
N CYS A 299 -29.94 -8.26 -1.76
CA CYS A 299 -29.89 -8.20 -0.30
C CYS A 299 -29.28 -6.89 0.21
N THR A 300 -29.95 -6.27 1.18
CA THR A 300 -29.46 -5.17 2.01
C THR A 300 -29.39 -5.56 3.48
N ARG A 301 -28.59 -4.86 4.29
CA ARG A 301 -28.37 -5.16 5.70
C ARG A 301 -28.76 -3.99 6.58
N CYS A 302 -29.43 -4.28 7.69
CA CYS A 302 -29.63 -3.31 8.75
C CYS A 302 -28.26 -2.88 9.33
N GLN A 303 -28.05 -1.56 9.45
CA GLN A 303 -26.80 -1.00 9.96
C GLN A 303 -26.56 -1.34 11.45
N ASP A 304 -27.62 -1.51 12.23
CA ASP A 304 -27.51 -1.81 13.67
C ASP A 304 -27.36 -3.32 13.93
N CYS A 305 -28.35 -4.11 13.54
CA CYS A 305 -28.43 -5.52 13.91
C CYS A 305 -27.83 -6.47 12.88
N ARG A 306 -27.38 -5.96 11.72
CA ARG A 306 -26.75 -6.72 10.64
C ARG A 306 -27.61 -7.82 9.99
N ALA A 307 -28.91 -7.87 10.32
CA ALA A 307 -29.88 -8.74 9.65
C ALA A 307 -30.04 -8.37 8.17
N CYS A 308 -30.31 -9.37 7.34
CA CYS A 308 -30.44 -9.23 5.90
C CYS A 308 -31.91 -9.20 5.47
N PHE A 309 -32.21 -8.36 4.49
CA PHE A 309 -33.54 -8.19 3.91
C PHE A 309 -33.41 -7.97 2.40
N HIS A 310 -34.47 -8.22 1.64
CA HIS A 310 -34.49 -7.82 0.24
C HIS A 310 -34.41 -6.29 0.12
N ILE A 311 -33.67 -5.79 -0.87
CA ILE A 311 -33.57 -4.35 -1.18
C ILE A 311 -34.95 -3.76 -1.45
N SER A 312 -35.80 -4.51 -2.16
CA SER A 312 -37.17 -4.10 -2.47
C SER A 312 -38.05 -3.97 -1.22
N CYS A 313 -37.78 -4.74 -0.16
CA CYS A 313 -38.54 -4.78 1.09
C CYS A 313 -38.06 -3.75 2.12
N PHE A 314 -36.75 -3.55 2.27
CA PHE A 314 -36.17 -2.70 3.32
C PHE A 314 -35.76 -1.33 2.77
N ARG A 315 -36.76 -0.42 2.68
CA ARG A 315 -36.59 0.96 2.16
C ARG A 315 -36.61 2.00 3.27
N ASP A 316 -37.79 2.47 3.66
CA ASP A 316 -37.99 3.53 4.66
C ASP A 316 -38.53 2.97 6.00
N GLU A 317 -38.69 1.65 6.08
CA GLU A 317 -39.23 1.01 7.28
C GLU A 317 -38.17 0.79 8.36
N SER A 318 -38.58 0.91 9.62
CA SER A 318 -37.74 0.54 10.75
C SER A 318 -37.43 -0.97 10.72
N CYS A 319 -36.21 -1.36 11.09
CA CYS A 319 -35.85 -2.77 11.09
C CYS A 319 -36.70 -3.58 12.09
N PRO A 320 -37.46 -4.62 11.65
CA PRO A 320 -38.37 -5.36 12.51
C PRO A 320 -37.64 -6.11 13.62
N LYS A 321 -36.44 -6.62 13.32
CA LYS A 321 -35.57 -7.26 14.32
C LYS A 321 -35.11 -6.27 15.39
N CYS A 322 -34.67 -5.06 15.00
CA CYS A 322 -34.30 -4.02 15.96
C CYS A 322 -35.48 -3.62 16.85
N ALA A 323 -36.68 -3.47 16.28
CA ALA A 323 -37.89 -3.16 17.04
C ALA A 323 -38.21 -4.25 18.07
N ARG A 324 -38.11 -5.54 17.69
CA ARG A 324 -38.28 -6.65 18.64
C ARG A 324 -37.21 -6.66 19.74
N LEU A 325 -35.94 -6.40 19.40
CA LEU A 325 -34.85 -6.34 20.37
C LEU A 325 -35.05 -5.19 21.37
N GLN A 326 -35.43 -4.00 20.90
CA GLN A 326 -35.72 -2.85 21.74
C GLN A 326 -36.91 -3.11 22.67
N LYS A 327 -37.99 -3.71 22.16
CA LYS A 327 -39.16 -4.08 22.97
C LYS A 327 -38.79 -5.08 24.08
N ARG A 328 -37.99 -6.10 23.76
CA ARG A 328 -37.48 -7.06 24.75
C ARG A 328 -36.61 -6.40 25.82
N LYS A 329 -35.75 -5.46 25.41
CA LYS A 329 -34.89 -4.72 26.33
C LYS A 329 -35.71 -3.88 27.32
N LYS A 330 -36.70 -3.14 26.84
CA LYS A 330 -37.62 -2.35 27.70
C LYS A 330 -38.35 -3.24 28.71
N LEU A 331 -38.91 -4.36 28.25
CA LEU A 331 -39.59 -5.31 29.14
C LEU A 331 -38.67 -5.90 30.21
N GLN A 332 -37.38 -6.10 29.91
CA GLN A 332 -36.41 -6.55 30.92
C GLN A 332 -36.04 -5.44 31.91
N GLU A 333 -35.98 -4.18 31.46
CA GLU A 333 -35.75 -3.03 32.35
C GLU A 333 -36.94 -2.83 33.30
N ASP A 334 -38.17 -2.99 32.81
CA ASP A 334 -39.41 -2.89 33.60
C ASP A 334 -39.59 -4.03 34.62
N ILE A 335 -38.98 -5.20 34.41
CA ILE A 335 -38.99 -6.33 35.35
C ILE A 335 -37.93 -6.18 36.45
N ASN A 336 -36.87 -5.42 36.19
CA ASN A 336 -35.75 -5.21 37.12
C ASN A 336 -35.89 -3.92 37.95
N LEU A 337 -36.95 -3.14 37.72
CA LEU A 337 -37.43 -2.03 38.55
C LEU A 337 -38.55 -2.52 39.47
#